data_AF-A0A822EAK5-F1
#
_entry.id   AF-A0A822EAK5-F1
#
_cell.length_a   1.000
_cell.length_b   1.000
_cell.length_c   1.000
_cell.angle_alpha   90.00
_cell.angle_beta   90.00
_cell.angle_gamma   90.00
#
_symmetry.space_group_name_H-M   'P 1'
#
loop_
_entity.id
_entity.type
_entity.pdbx_description
1 polymer ?
#
loop_
_entity_poly.entity_id
_entity_poly.type
_entity_poly.pdbx_seq_one_letter_code
_entity_poly.pdbx_strand_id
1 'polypeptide(L)'
;MLHSNQRTDAILLEALLYIDPNSTLCTKLCKGLQAHKVKGAWKSTQENCFVLIALDKYFHIKEKDTPDFVANIWLDNDYCGQHQYK
;
A
#
# COMPACT_ATOMS: atom_id res chain seq x y z
N MET A 1 -3.81 26.58 3.35
CA MET A 1 -2.84 25.52 3.74
C MET A 1 -3.16 24.28 2.92
N LEU A 2 -2.42 24.06 1.84
CA LEU A 2 -2.60 22.93 0.92
C LEU A 2 -1.55 21.85 1.19
N HIS A 3 -0.94 21.73 2.37
CA HIS A 3 0.09 20.72 2.65
C HIS A 3 -0.50 19.55 3.45
N SER A 4 -0.10 18.34 3.08
CA SER A 4 -0.45 17.09 3.76
C SER A 4 0.70 16.11 3.61
N ASN A 5 1.05 15.41 4.69
CA ASN A 5 2.12 14.42 4.67
C ASN A 5 1.78 13.28 3.71
N GLN A 6 0.54 12.79 3.74
CA GLN A 6 0.09 11.69 2.90
C GLN A 6 0.13 12.05 1.42
N ARG A 7 -0.19 13.30 1.06
CA ARG A 7 -0.08 13.74 -0.33
C ARG A 7 1.39 13.81 -0.77
N THR A 8 2.27 14.35 0.08
CA THR A 8 3.71 14.43 -0.22
C THR A 8 4.30 13.03 -0.40
N ASP A 9 3.96 12.10 0.48
CA ASP A 9 4.42 10.71 0.41
C ASP A 9 3.91 9.99 -0.84
N ALA A 10 2.66 10.25 -1.26
CA ALA A 10 2.10 9.70 -2.49
C ALA A 10 2.83 10.21 -3.74
N ILE A 11 3.12 11.52 -3.81
CA ILE A 11 3.88 12.10 -4.92
C ILE A 11 5.32 11.56 -4.94
N LEU A 12 5.95 11.42 -3.77
CA LEU A 12 7.28 10.81 -3.65
C LEU A 12 7.29 9.35 -4.10
N LEU A 13 6.26 8.58 -3.73
CA LEU A 13 6.12 7.19 -4.15
C LEU A 13 6.00 7.09 -5.67
N GLU A 14 5.13 7.90 -6.28
CA GLU A 14 4.96 7.94 -7.73
C GLU A 14 6.25 8.31 -8.46
N ALA A 15 6.98 9.32 -7.96
CA ALA A 15 8.25 9.74 -8.54
C ALA A 15 9.34 8.66 -8.41
N LEU A 16 9.44 8.00 -7.24
CA LEU A 16 10.40 6.92 -7.03
C LEU A 16 10.09 5.70 -7.90
N LEU A 17 8.82 5.33 -8.04
CA LEU A 17 8.42 4.26 -8.95
C LEU A 17 8.81 4.53 -10.40
N TYR A 18 8.86 5.80 -10.81
CA TYR A 18 9.32 6.20 -12.14
C TYR A 18 10.85 6.21 -12.28
N ILE A 19 11.58 6.73 -11.29
CA ILE A 19 13.04 6.95 -11.41
C ILE A 19 13.86 5.74 -10.96
N ASP A 20 13.48 5.13 -9.83
CA ASP A 20 14.15 3.95 -9.26
C ASP A 20 13.11 3.04 -8.59
N PRO A 21 12.40 2.21 -9.37
CA PRO A 21 11.39 1.30 -8.83
C PRO A 21 12.00 0.26 -7.88
N ASN A 22 13.32 0.03 -7.91
CA ASN A 22 13.98 -0.94 -7.03
C ASN A 22 14.32 -0.37 -5.65
N SER A 23 14.18 0.94 -5.46
CA SER A 23 14.41 1.59 -4.17
C SER A 23 13.58 0.95 -3.05
N THR A 24 14.24 0.66 -1.93
CA THR A 24 13.55 0.18 -0.71
C THR A 24 12.59 1.22 -0.12
N LEU A 25 12.74 2.50 -0.51
CA LEU A 25 11.84 3.58 -0.11
C LEU A 25 10.44 3.42 -0.68
N CYS A 26 10.26 2.85 -1.87
CA CYS A 26 8.95 2.59 -2.46
C CYS A 26 8.07 1.77 -1.50
N THR A 27 8.60 0.67 -0.98
CA THR A 27 7.89 -0.20 -0.04
C THR A 27 7.64 0.49 1.31
N LYS A 28 8.58 1.31 1.79
CA LYS A 28 8.41 2.07 3.04
C LYS A 28 7.30 3.12 2.93
N LEU A 29 7.27 3.87 1.83
CA LEU A 29 6.24 4.87 1.55
C LEU A 29 4.86 4.22 1.39
N CYS A 30 4.76 3.13 0.61
CA CYS A 30 3.51 2.37 0.46
C CYS A 30 2.96 1.91 1.82
N LYS A 31 3.81 1.34 2.68
CA LYS A 31 3.44 0.95 4.06
C LYS A 31 2.98 2.14 4.90
N GLY A 32 3.70 3.26 4.85
CA GLY A 32 3.32 4.49 5.55
C GLY A 32 1.95 5.00 5.14
N LEU A 33 1.69 5.08 3.83
CA LEU A 33 0.39 5.49 3.28
C LEU A 33 -0.74 4.58 3.78
N GLN A 34 -0.56 3.26 3.70
CA GLN A 34 -1.56 2.29 4.17
C GLN A 34 -1.80 2.37 5.68
N ALA A 35 -0.77 2.63 6.49
CA ALA A 35 -0.89 2.77 7.95
C ALA A 35 -1.73 3.99 8.38
N HIS A 36 -1.76 5.04 7.56
CA HIS A 36 -2.55 6.25 7.83
C HIS A 36 -4.01 6.17 7.36
N LYS A 37 -4.43 5.06 6.77
CA LYS A 37 -5.81 4.87 6.29
C LYS A 37 -6.75 4.67 7.46
N VAL A 38 -7.78 5.51 7.56
CA VAL A 38 -8.83 5.44 8.59
C VAL A 38 -10.17 5.16 7.91
N LYS A 39 -10.86 4.08 8.32
CA LYS A 39 -12.15 3.66 7.73
C LYS A 39 -12.12 3.58 6.20
N GLY A 40 -10.99 3.14 5.64
CA GLY A 40 -10.81 2.97 4.20
C GLY A 40 -10.40 4.23 3.42
N ALA A 41 -10.18 5.37 4.09
CA ALA A 41 -9.80 6.61 3.42
C ALA A 41 -8.71 7.40 4.17
N TRP A 42 -8.17 8.40 3.50
CA TRP A 42 -7.31 9.46 4.02
C TRP A 42 -8.12 10.73 4.28
N LYS A 43 -7.48 11.79 4.82
CA LYS A 43 -8.16 12.88 5.52
C LYS A 43 -9.09 13.72 4.63
N SER A 44 -8.87 13.72 3.32
CA SER A 44 -9.65 14.51 2.37
C SER A 44 -9.77 13.83 1.01
N THR A 45 -10.74 14.27 0.21
CA THR A 45 -10.89 13.82 -1.18
C THR A 45 -9.61 14.02 -1.99
N GLN A 46 -8.92 15.15 -1.81
CA GLN A 46 -7.67 15.43 -2.52
C GLN A 46 -6.58 14.42 -2.13
N GLU A 47 -6.36 14.21 -0.83
CA GLU A 47 -5.40 13.19 -0.37
C GLU A 47 -5.74 11.81 -0.90
N ASN A 48 -7.02 11.41 -0.82
CA ASN A 48 -7.50 10.13 -1.36
C ASN A 48 -7.08 9.95 -2.81
N CYS A 49 -7.32 10.93 -3.67
CA CYS A 49 -6.98 10.83 -5.08
C CYS A 49 -5.49 10.58 -5.29
N PHE A 50 -4.60 11.36 -4.66
CA PHE A 50 -3.16 11.18 -4.81
C PHE A 50 -2.69 9.82 -4.29
N VAL A 51 -3.16 9.42 -3.10
CA VAL A 51 -2.73 8.16 -2.50
C VAL A 51 -3.21 6.97 -3.32
N LEU A 52 -4.46 6.97 -3.80
CA LEU A 52 -4.99 5.87 -4.60
C LEU A 52 -4.25 5.70 -5.93
N ILE A 53 -3.92 6.81 -6.62
CA ILE A 53 -3.13 6.76 -7.87
C ILE A 53 -1.72 6.21 -7.60
N ALA A 54 -1.06 6.65 -6.52
CA ALA A 54 0.28 6.17 -6.19
C ALA A 54 0.28 4.68 -5.80
N LEU A 55 -0.72 4.22 -5.04
CA LEU A 55 -0.86 2.81 -4.66
C LEU A 55 -1.19 1.93 -5.86
N ASP A 56 -2.07 2.37 -6.76
CA ASP A 56 -2.36 1.66 -8.00
C ASP A 56 -1.09 1.41 -8.83
N LYS A 57 -0.27 2.44 -9.02
CA LYS A 57 1.03 2.32 -9.69
C LYS A 57 1.98 1.40 -8.95
N TYR A 58 2.03 1.47 -7.62
CA TYR A 58 2.87 0.60 -6.82
C TYR A 58 2.50 -0.88 -7.03
N PHE A 59 1.21 -1.22 -6.98
CA PHE A 59 0.76 -2.60 -7.16
C PHE A 59 1.08 -3.12 -8.57
N HIS A 60 0.84 -2.32 -9.61
CA HIS A 60 1.18 -2.70 -10.99
C HIS A 60 2.69 -2.89 -11.23
N ILE A 61 3.56 -2.18 -10.50
CA ILE A 61 5.01 -2.25 -10.69
C ILE A 61 5.66 -3.29 -9.78
N LYS A 62 5.24 -3.37 -8.51
CA LYS A 62 5.93 -4.12 -7.45
C LYS A 62 5.19 -5.37 -7.00
N GLU A 63 3.87 -5.45 -7.20
CA GLU A 63 3.03 -6.56 -6.74
C GLU A 63 2.18 -7.12 -7.90
N LYS A 64 2.73 -7.11 -9.12
CA LYS A 64 2.08 -7.62 -10.32
C LYS A 64 1.89 -9.14 -10.31
N ASP A 65 2.81 -9.82 -9.63
CA ASP A 65 2.88 -11.27 -9.63
C ASP A 65 1.88 -11.81 -8.63
N THR A 66 1.10 -12.81 -9.03
CA THR A 66 0.09 -13.39 -8.15
C THR A 66 0.77 -14.09 -6.98
N PRO A 67 0.41 -13.75 -5.73
CA PRO A 67 0.99 -14.39 -4.58
C PRO A 67 0.63 -15.88 -4.52
N ASP A 68 1.63 -16.74 -4.35
CA ASP A 68 1.44 -18.19 -4.14
C ASP A 68 1.79 -18.55 -2.69
N PHE A 69 0.80 -18.40 -1.81
CA PHE A 69 0.94 -18.81 -0.41
C PHE A 69 -0.41 -19.14 0.23
N VAL A 70 -0.35 -19.85 1.37
CA VAL A 70 -1.52 -20.17 2.19
C VAL A 70 -1.42 -19.39 3.50
N ALA A 71 -2.40 -18.52 3.75
CA ALA A 71 -2.58 -17.87 5.03
C ALA A 71 -3.42 -18.80 5.93
N ASN A 72 -2.83 -19.24 7.03
CA ASN A 72 -3.52 -20.02 8.05
C ASN A 72 -3.85 -19.11 9.24
N ILE A 73 -5.02 -19.30 9.84
CA ILE A 73 -5.52 -18.50 10.94
C ILE A 73 -5.78 -19.41 12.13
N TRP A 74 -5.24 -19.02 13.29
CA TRP A 74 -5.42 -19.71 14.56
C TRP A 74 -5.93 -18.72 15.61
N LEU A 75 -6.75 -19.24 16.52
CA LEU A 75 -7.16 -18.56 17.74
C LEU A 75 -6.69 -19.42 18.91
N ASP A 76 -5.72 -18.91 19.67
CA ASP A 76 -4.95 -19.70 20.64
C ASP A 76 -4.38 -20.98 19.99
N ASN A 77 -4.82 -22.16 20.45
CA ASN A 77 -4.39 -23.44 19.90
C ASN A 77 -5.35 -24.00 18.84
N ASP A 78 -6.49 -23.33 18.61
CA ASP A 78 -7.54 -23.81 17.70
C ASP A 78 -7.33 -23.28 16.28
N TYR A 79 -7.39 -24.18 15.31
CA TYR A 79 -7.33 -23.84 13.89
C TYR A 79 -8.67 -23.27 13.43
N CYS A 80 -8.66 -22.01 12.94
CA CYS A 80 -9.87 -21.31 12.49
C CYS A 80 -10.11 -21.40 10.99
N GLY A 81 -9.08 -21.73 10.20
CA GLY A 81 -9.20 -21.88 8.76
C GLY A 81 -7.96 -21.46 7.99
N GLN A 82 -8.04 -21.59 6.67
CA GLN A 82 -7.00 -21.18 5.73
C GLN A 82 -7.59 -20.41 4.55
N HIS A 83 -6.77 -19.54 3.97
CA HIS A 83 -7.04 -18.86 2.72
C HIS A 83 -5.85 -19.09 1.78
N GLN A 84 -6.12 -19.64 0.60
CA GLN A 84 -5.12 -19.86 -0.44
C GLN A 84 -5.12 -18.69 -1.41
N TYR A 85 -3.97 -18.05 -1.58
CA TYR A 85 -3.71 -17.08 -2.63
C TYR A 85 -3.03 -17.83 -3.79
N LYS A 86 -3.59 -17.70 -4.99
CA LYS A 86 -3.15 -18.30 -6.26
C LYS A 86 -3.57 -17.45 -7.43
#